data_AF-A0A847SZ84-F1
#
_entry.id   AF-A0A847SZ84-F1
#
_cell.length_a   1.000
_cell.length_b   1.000
_cell.length_c   1.000
_cell.angle_alpha   90.00
_cell.angle_beta   90.00
_cell.angle_gamma   90.00
#
_symmetry.space_group_name_H-M   'P 1'
#
loop_
_entity.id
_entity.type
_entity.pdbx_description
1 polymer ?
#
loop_
_entity_poly.entity_id
_entity_poly.type
_entity_poly.pdbx_seq_one_letter_code
_entity_poly.pdbx_strand_id
1 'polypeptide(L)' 'MARRRESVTVTLPPEATDWLDKMVGERIFANRSHGIELALLELKKRMERGDRTP' A
#
# COMPACT_ATOMS: atom_id res chain seq x y z
N MET A 1 12.89 -2.76 22.20
CA MET A 1 11.61 -2.04 22.09
C MET A 1 11.02 -2.38 20.73
N ALA A 2 9.81 -2.94 20.65
CA ALA A 2 9.18 -3.24 19.37
C ALA A 2 8.88 -1.91 18.64
N ARG A 3 9.34 -1.77 17.40
CA ARG A 3 9.09 -0.56 16.60
C ARG A 3 7.58 -0.44 16.38
N ARG A 4 6.98 0.62 16.90
CA ARG A 4 5.53 0.86 16.77
C ARG A 4 5.23 1.21 15.31
N ARG A 5 4.13 0.67 14.77
CA ARG A 5 3.60 1.09 13.47
C ARG A 5 3.02 2.50 13.62
N GLU A 6 3.30 3.37 12.66
CA GLU A 6 2.76 4.73 12.62
C GLU A 6 1.52 4.77 11.72
N SER A 7 0.49 5.51 12.14
CA SER A 7 -0.72 5.72 11.34
C SER A 7 -0.53 6.88 10.38
N VAL A 8 -0.98 6.72 9.14
CA VAL A 8 -0.96 7.78 8.13
C VAL A 8 -2.36 7.96 7.53
N THR A 9 -2.72 9.19 7.22
CA THR A 9 -3.91 9.54 6.44
C THR A 9 -3.46 9.90 5.03
N VAL A 10 -4.11 9.31 4.03
CA VAL A 10 -3.78 9.54 2.61
C VAL A 10 -5.04 9.86 1.82
N THR A 11 -4.88 10.69 0.79
CA THR A 11 -5.90 10.96 -0.21
C THR A 11 -5.53 10.22 -1.47
N LEU A 12 -6.45 9.39 -1.97
CA LEU A 12 -6.26 8.56 -3.16
C LEU A 12 -7.39 8.83 -4.14
N PRO A 13 -7.15 8.68 -5.46
CA PRO A 13 -8.21 8.78 -6.44
C PRO A 13 -9.23 7.63 -6.26
N PRO A 14 -10.51 7.84 -6.63
CA PRO A 14 -11.57 6.86 -6.41
C PRO A 14 -11.25 5.48 -6.99
N GLU A 15 -10.65 5.43 -8.19
CA GLU A 15 -10.30 4.15 -8.82
C GLU A 15 -9.29 3.33 -8.01
N ALA A 16 -8.38 3.99 -7.27
CA ALA A 16 -7.41 3.30 -6.43
C ALA A 16 -8.06 2.77 -5.15
N THR A 17 -8.99 3.51 -4.56
CA THR A 17 -9.74 3.04 -3.38
C THR A 17 -10.69 1.91 -3.72
N ASP A 18 -11.36 1.96 -4.88
CA ASP A 18 -12.27 0.92 -5.34
C ASP A 18 -11.53 -0.39 -5.61
N TRP A 19 -10.36 -0.29 -6.25
CA TRP A 19 -9.49 -1.45 -6.45
C TRP A 19 -9.00 -2.03 -5.12
N LEU A 20 -8.57 -1.17 -4.18
CA LEU A 20 -8.13 -1.61 -2.86
C LEU A 20 -9.24 -2.33 -2.10
N ASP A 21 -10.47 -1.83 -2.15
CA ASP A 21 -11.64 -2.44 -1.52
C ASP A 21 -12.00 -3.78 -2.14
N LYS A 22 -11.93 -3.88 -3.47
CA LYS A 22 -12.12 -5.14 -4.18
C LYS A 22 -11.10 -6.19 -3.73
N MET A 23 -9.82 -5.83 -3.62
CA MET A 23 -8.77 -6.74 -3.16
C MET A 23 -8.95 -7.18 -1.70
N VAL A 24 -9.52 -6.33 -0.84
CA VAL A 24 -9.92 -6.72 0.52
C VAL A 24 -11.11 -7.69 0.48
N GLY A 25 -12.12 -7.43 -0.37
CA GLY A 25 -13.27 -8.30 -0.56
C GLY A 25 -12.89 -9.70 -1.08
N GLU A 26 -11.90 -9.77 -1.97
CA GLU A 26 -11.33 -11.01 -2.50
C GLU A 26 -10.37 -11.71 -1.52
N ARG A 27 -10.17 -11.16 -0.31
CA ARG A 27 -9.25 -11.66 0.73
C ARG A 27 -7.78 -11.72 0.28
N ILE A 28 -7.42 -10.95 -0.75
CA ILE A 28 -6.03 -10.72 -1.13
C ILE A 28 -5.34 -9.85 -0.08
N PHE A 29 -6.04 -8.81 0.40
CA PHE A 29 -5.59 -7.98 1.51
C PHE A 29 -6.44 -8.22 2.75
N ALA A 30 -5.78 -8.19 3.91
CA ALA A 30 -6.44 -8.32 5.21
C ALA A 30 -7.31 -7.09 5.55
N ASN A 31 -6.89 -5.92 5.08
CA ASN A 31 -7.58 -4.63 5.18
C ASN A 31 -6.89 -3.60 4.27
N ARG A 32 -7.45 -2.39 4.18
CA ARG A 32 -6.89 -1.28 3.39
C ARG A 32 -5.45 -0.95 3.78
N SER A 33 -5.13 -0.90 5.08
CA SER A 33 -3.77 -0.60 5.56
C SER A 33 -2.76 -1.67 5.14
N HIS A 34 -3.14 -2.96 5.13
CA HIS A 34 -2.28 -4.03 4.63
C HIS A 34 -2.01 -3.88 3.13
N GLY A 35 -3.01 -3.56 2.32
CA GLY A 35 -2.81 -3.30 0.89
C GLY A 35 -1.91 -2.10 0.62
N ILE A 36 -2.08 -1.01 1.37
CA ILE A 36 -1.21 0.18 1.28
C ILE A 36 0.22 -0.14 1.72
N GLU A 37 0.40 -0.92 2.80
CA GLU A 37 1.71 -1.39 3.28
C GLU A 37 2.46 -2.15 2.18
N LEU A 38 1.80 -3.10 1.51
CA LEU A 38 2.39 -3.88 0.42
C LEU A 38 2.73 -3.01 -0.79
N ALA A 39 1.85 -2.07 -1.17
CA ALA A 39 2.09 -1.16 -2.28
C ALA A 39 3.33 -0.28 -2.04
N LEU A 40 3.47 0.27 -0.84
CA LEU A 40 4.62 1.09 -0.46
C LEU A 40 5.93 0.28 -0.40
N LEU A 41 5.88 -0.95 0.11
CA LEU A 41 7.06 -1.83 0.16
C LEU A 41 7.53 -2.23 -1.24
N GLU A 42 6.61 -2.53 -2.14
CA GLU A 42 6.93 -2.84 -3.54
C GLU A 42 7.51 -1.62 -4.26
N LEU A 43 6.91 -0.44 -4.07
CA LEU A 43 7.43 0.82 -4.64
C LEU A 43 8.85 1.10 -4.12
N LYS A 44 9.07 1.00 -2.81
CA LYS A 44 10.38 1.16 -2.19
C LYS A 44 11.41 0.22 -2.83
N LYS A 45 11.07 -1.06 -2.98
CA LYS A 45 11.95 -2.08 -3.57
C LYS A 45 12.28 -1.77 -5.04
N ARG A 46 11.35 -1.20 -5.82
CA ARG A 46 11.61 -0.75 -7.20
C ARG A 46 12.56 0.43 -7.22
N MET A 47 12.33 1.44 -6.37
CA MET A 47 13.19 2.61 -6.28
C MET A 47 14.62 2.25 -5.84
N GLU A 48 14.77 1.35 -4.86
CA GLU A 48 16.08 0.88 -4.39
C GLU A 48 16.83 0.05 -5.45
N ARG A 49 16.12 -0.61 -6.36
CA ARG A 49 16.70 -1.33 -7.51
C ARG A 49 17.17 -0.41 -8.65
N GLY A 50 16.89 0.89 -8.57
CA GLY A 50 17.26 1.85 -9.61
C GLY A 50 16.18 2.07 -10.68
N ASP A 51 15.02 1.42 -10.55
CA ASP A 51 13.83 1.71 -11.38
C ASP A 51 13.19 3.01 -10.88
N ARG A 52 13.84 4.14 -11.18
CA ARG A 52 13.25 5.46 -10.96
C ARG A 52 12.13 5.62 -11.97
N THR A 53 10.90 5.39 -11.54
CA THR A 53 9.72 5.86 -12.29
C THR A 53 9.73 7.40 -12.18
N PRO A 54 9.49 8.13 -13.29
CA PRO A 54 9.58 9.60 -13.34
C PRO A 54 8.65 10.30 -12.35
#